data_AF-A0A2V8H084-F1
#
_entry.id   AF-A0A2V8H084-F1
#
_cell.length_a   1.000
_cell.length_b   1.000
_cell.length_c   1.000
_cell.angle_alpha   90.00
_cell.angle_beta   90.00
_cell.angle_gamma   90.00
#
_symmetry.space_group_name_H-M   'P 1'
#
loop_
_entity.id
_entity.type
_entity.pdbx_description
1 polymer ?
#
loop_
_entity_poly.entity_id
_entity_poly.type
_entity_poly.pdbx_seq_one_letter_code
_entity_poly.pdbx_strand_id
1 'polypeptide(L)'
;MITREAEVAEQHEHSITYKTYLWTWFWLLVLTSLALGLGYAPIGERLKAMLLVCTTLAKILVIAAIFMHLRYERINLILITFAPLVLAVILFSFTFPETLGTPTHLITVR
;
A
#
# COMPACT_ATOMS: atom_id res chain seq x y z
N MET A 1 -6.01 -6.46 47.81
CA MET A 1 -5.65 -5.07 47.46
C MET A 1 -4.43 -4.98 46.54
N ILE A 2 -3.45 -5.88 46.65
CA ILE A 2 -2.21 -5.85 45.84
C ILE A 2 -2.39 -6.32 44.37
N THR A 3 -3.49 -7.01 44.04
CA THR A 3 -3.74 -7.48 42.67
C THR A 3 -4.15 -6.38 41.68
N ARG A 4 -4.76 -5.28 42.14
CA ARG A 4 -5.25 -4.21 41.24
C ARG A 4 -4.15 -3.30 40.71
N GLU A 5 -3.06 -3.16 41.46
CA GLU A 5 -1.93 -2.28 41.12
C GLU A 5 -1.12 -2.86 39.93
N ALA A 6 -1.01 -4.19 39.86
CA ALA A 6 -0.31 -4.90 38.78
C ALA A 6 -1.11 -4.91 37.47
N GLU A 7 -2.45 -5.07 37.54
CA GLU A 7 -3.33 -5.00 36.35
C GLU A 7 -3.28 -3.61 35.68
N VAL A 8 -3.18 -2.53 36.45
CA VAL A 8 -3.13 -1.16 35.92
C VAL A 8 -1.77 -0.82 35.30
N ALA A 9 -0.68 -1.42 35.80
CA ALA A 9 0.68 -1.20 35.28
C ALA A 9 0.94 -1.97 33.96
N GLU A 10 0.49 -3.22 33.84
CA GLU A 10 0.66 -4.02 32.61
C GLU A 10 -0.20 -3.49 31.43
N GLN A 11 -1.35 -2.86 31.71
CA GLN A 11 -2.19 -2.27 30.66
C GLN A 11 -1.61 -0.98 30.03
N HIS A 12 -0.65 -0.31 30.67
CA HIS A 12 -0.08 0.94 30.15
C HIS A 12 1.09 0.74 29.18
N GLU A 13 1.84 -0.37 29.27
CA GLU A 13 3.03 -0.60 28.43
C GLU A 13 2.68 -1.18 27.04
N HIS A 14 1.63 -2.01 26.95
CA HIS A 14 1.09 -2.49 25.66
C HIS A 14 0.33 -1.42 24.87
N SER A 15 0.11 -0.25 25.46
CA SER A 15 -0.73 0.80 24.86
C SER A 15 -0.06 1.59 23.72
N ILE A 16 1.28 1.62 23.69
CA ILE A 16 2.02 2.48 22.75
C ILE A 16 2.13 1.85 21.36
N THR A 17 2.25 0.52 21.27
CA THR A 17 2.36 -0.20 19.98
C THR A 17 1.03 -0.25 19.22
N TYR A 18 -0.11 -0.43 19.91
CA TYR A 18 -1.40 -0.54 19.22
C TYR A 18 -1.81 0.77 18.53
N LYS A 19 -1.46 1.92 19.11
CA LYS A 19 -1.84 3.24 18.57
C LYS A 19 -1.25 3.46 17.18
N THR A 20 0.03 3.11 16.98
CA THR A 20 0.68 3.20 15.67
C THR A 20 0.02 2.30 14.64
N TYR A 21 -0.35 1.08 15.04
CA TYR A 21 -0.99 0.13 14.14
C TYR A 21 -2.41 0.58 13.73
N LEU A 22 -3.20 1.08 14.70
CA LEU A 22 -4.52 1.66 14.43
C LEU A 22 -4.45 2.91 13.57
N TRP A 23 -3.45 3.78 13.78
CA TRP A 23 -3.24 4.96 12.94
C TRP A 23 -2.88 4.56 11.51
N THR A 24 -1.99 3.59 11.33
CA THR A 24 -1.64 3.07 10.00
C THR A 24 -2.85 2.45 9.32
N TRP A 25 -3.64 1.66 10.05
CA TRP A 25 -4.86 1.05 9.52
C TRP A 25 -5.83 2.11 9.03
N PHE A 26 -6.04 3.17 9.83
CA PHE A 26 -6.89 4.29 9.44
C PHE A 26 -6.37 5.00 8.19
N TRP A 27 -5.06 5.25 8.10
CA TRP A 27 -4.45 5.89 6.94
C TRP A 27 -4.59 5.02 5.67
N LEU A 28 -4.34 3.72 5.77
CA LEU A 28 -4.55 2.76 4.67
C LEU A 28 -6.02 2.72 4.23
N LEU A 29 -6.96 2.79 5.17
CA LEU A 29 -8.39 2.85 4.89
C LEU A 29 -8.71 4.11 4.09
N VAL A 30 -8.27 5.28 4.56
CA VAL A 30 -8.47 6.56 3.88
C VAL A 30 -7.94 6.54 2.45
N LEU A 31 -6.71 6.05 2.22
CA LEU A 31 -6.18 5.95 0.86
C LEU A 31 -6.96 4.96 -0.02
N THR A 32 -7.50 3.90 0.58
CA THR A 32 -8.34 2.94 -0.16
C THR A 32 -9.68 3.56 -0.54
N SER A 33 -10.33 4.26 0.39
CA SER A 33 -11.56 4.99 0.11
C SER A 33 -11.35 6.08 -0.94
N LEU A 34 -10.21 6.78 -0.91
CA LEU A 34 -9.84 7.75 -1.94
C LEU A 34 -9.70 7.08 -3.31
N ALA A 35 -8.94 5.98 -3.41
CA ALA A 35 -8.80 5.22 -4.65
C ALA A 35 -10.15 4.77 -5.19
N LEU A 36 -11.04 4.32 -4.30
CA LEU A 36 -12.38 3.86 -4.66
C LEU A 36 -13.25 5.01 -5.20
N GLY A 37 -13.25 6.16 -4.53
CA GLY A 37 -13.95 7.36 -4.99
C GLY A 37 -13.45 7.84 -6.35
N LEU A 38 -12.13 7.85 -6.56
CA LEU A 38 -11.49 8.12 -7.85
C LEU A 38 -11.89 7.09 -8.92
N GLY A 39 -12.04 5.82 -8.53
CA GLY A 39 -12.48 4.74 -9.39
C GLY A 39 -13.92 4.87 -9.88
N TYR A 40 -14.82 5.39 -9.04
CA TYR A 40 -16.22 5.63 -9.42
C TYR A 40 -16.45 6.99 -10.09
N ALA A 41 -15.51 7.93 -9.96
CA ALA A 41 -15.61 9.21 -10.63
C ALA A 41 -15.55 9.04 -12.17
N PRO A 42 -16.45 9.70 -12.93
CA PRO A 42 -16.40 9.77 -14.39
C PRO A 42 -15.36 10.81 -14.84
N ILE A 43 -14.11 10.61 -14.44
CA ILE A 43 -12.94 11.39 -14.86
C ILE A 43 -12.29 10.76 -16.09
N GLY A 44 -11.65 11.59 -16.92
CA GLY A 44 -10.94 11.13 -18.12
C GLY A 44 -9.93 10.02 -17.81
N GLU A 45 -9.88 9.01 -18.68
CA GLU A 45 -9.16 7.74 -18.45
C GLU A 45 -7.69 7.92 -18.06
N ARG A 46 -7.00 8.86 -18.72
CA ARG A 46 -5.59 9.19 -18.41
C ARG A 46 -5.41 9.77 -17.01
N LEU A 47 -6.28 10.70 -16.63
CA LEU A 47 -6.24 11.33 -15.31
C LEU A 47 -6.59 10.31 -14.22
N LYS A 48 -7.59 9.46 -14.50
CA LYS A 48 -7.99 8.35 -13.62
C LYS A 48 -6.84 7.39 -13.36
N ALA A 49 -6.16 6.94 -14.40
CA ALA A 49 -5.00 6.06 -14.30
C ALA A 49 -3.88 6.71 -13.48
N MET A 50 -3.55 7.97 -13.75
CA MET A 50 -2.51 8.70 -13.00
C MET A 50 -2.85 8.85 -11.51
N LEU A 51 -4.10 9.19 -11.19
CA LEU A 51 -4.57 9.32 -9.80
C LEU A 51 -4.60 7.98 -9.06
N LEU A 52 -5.00 6.90 -9.73
CA LEU A 52 -4.96 5.54 -9.19
C LEU A 52 -3.51 5.11 -8.88
N VAL A 53 -2.57 5.35 -9.80
CA VAL A 53 -1.14 5.05 -9.60
C VAL A 53 -0.55 5.90 -8.48
N CYS A 54 -0.85 7.19 -8.40
CA CYS A 54 -0.43 8.03 -7.29
C CYS A 54 -0.97 7.51 -5.95
N THR A 55 -2.22 7.05 -5.91
CA THR A 55 -2.84 6.53 -4.69
C THR A 55 -2.20 5.21 -4.25
N THR A 56 -1.85 4.32 -5.19
CA THR A 56 -1.13 3.09 -4.85
C THR A 56 0.30 3.38 -4.37
N LEU A 57 1.01 4.33 -4.99
CA LEU A 57 2.32 4.79 -4.51
C LEU A 57 2.24 5.34 -3.09
N ALA A 58 1.25 6.18 -2.80
CA ALA A 58 1.07 6.76 -1.46
C ALA A 58 0.79 5.67 -0.40
N LYS A 59 0.04 4.61 -0.74
CA LYS A 59 -0.14 3.45 0.16
C LYS A 59 1.20 2.78 0.46
N ILE A 60 2.02 2.55 -0.57
CA ILE A 60 3.36 1.96 -0.42
C ILE A 60 4.24 2.85 0.47
N LEU A 61 4.21 4.17 0.29
CA LEU A 61 4.99 5.11 1.09
C LEU A 61 4.58 5.09 2.57
N VAL A 62 3.29 4.99 2.87
CA VAL A 62 2.76 4.92 4.24
C VAL A 62 3.19 3.60 4.90
N ILE A 63 3.05 2.50 4.17
CA ILE A 63 3.50 1.18 4.63
C ILE A 63 5.01 1.21 4.88
N ALA A 64 5.78 1.80 3.97
CA ALA A 64 7.22 1.97 4.14
C ALA A 64 7.52 2.85 5.36
N ALA A 65 6.93 4.04 5.50
CA ALA A 65 7.21 4.93 6.62
C ALA A 65 6.87 4.30 7.99
N ILE A 66 5.82 3.47 8.06
CA ILE A 66 5.34 2.88 9.32
C ILE A 66 6.00 1.52 9.63
N PHE A 67 6.06 0.60 8.64
CA PHE A 67 6.60 -0.75 8.84
C PHE A 67 8.11 -0.81 8.59
N MET A 68 8.61 0.06 7.73
CA MET A 68 10.03 0.19 7.41
C MET A 68 10.55 1.45 8.06
N HIS A 69 10.76 1.33 9.36
CA HIS A 69 11.32 2.32 10.24
C HIS A 69 12.54 3.05 9.62
N LEU A 70 12.33 4.16 8.89
CA LEU A 70 13.39 4.99 8.29
C LEU A 70 14.32 5.63 9.34
N ARG A 71 14.03 5.41 10.63
CA ARG A 71 14.72 5.98 11.78
C ARG A 71 15.72 5.02 12.46
N TYR A 72 15.86 3.74 12.06
CA TYR A 72 16.76 2.74 12.71
C TYR A 72 17.36 1.80 11.64
N GLU A 73 18.38 2.32 10.97
CA GLU A 73 19.69 1.67 10.91
C GLU A 73 19.95 0.40 10.07
N ARG A 74 19.09 -0.02 9.13
CA ARG A 74 19.40 -1.20 8.27
C ARG A 74 18.96 -1.06 6.79
N ILE A 75 19.90 -0.64 5.92
CA ILE A 75 19.77 -0.60 4.44
C ILE A 75 19.26 -1.94 3.86
N ASN A 76 19.64 -3.07 4.48
CA ASN A 76 19.29 -4.41 4.01
C ASN A 76 17.77 -4.69 4.02
N LEU A 77 17.03 -4.07 4.96
CA LEU A 77 15.57 -4.18 5.00
C LEU A 77 14.94 -3.38 3.85
N ILE A 78 15.49 -2.19 3.53
CA ILE A 78 15.08 -1.37 2.39
C ILE A 78 15.14 -2.19 1.09
N LEU A 79 16.24 -2.91 0.88
CA LEU A 79 16.48 -3.67 -0.33
C LEU A 79 15.45 -4.79 -0.52
N ILE A 80 15.07 -5.48 0.57
CA ILE A 80 14.12 -6.60 0.50
C ILE A 80 12.68 -6.15 0.21
N THR A 81 12.31 -4.94 0.63
CA THR A 81 10.99 -4.34 0.31
C THR A 81 10.98 -3.68 -1.06
N PHE A 82 12.11 -3.13 -1.50
CA PHE A 82 12.23 -2.57 -2.85
C PHE A 82 12.34 -3.66 -3.92
N ALA A 83 12.89 -4.84 -3.62
CA ALA A 83 13.02 -5.95 -4.56
C ALA A 83 11.70 -6.33 -5.28
N PRO A 84 10.56 -6.57 -4.60
CA PRO A 84 9.30 -6.86 -5.28
C PRO A 84 8.77 -5.65 -6.08
N LEU A 85 9.06 -4.42 -5.66
CA LEU A 85 8.66 -3.21 -6.41
C LEU A 85 9.42 -3.11 -7.74
N VAL A 86 10.74 -3.31 -7.71
CA VAL A 86 11.59 -3.31 -8.90
C VAL A 86 11.18 -4.43 -9.85
N LEU A 87 10.94 -5.65 -9.32
CA LEU A 87 10.45 -6.77 -10.10
C LEU A 87 9.11 -6.45 -10.77
N ALA A 88 8.17 -5.83 -10.04
CA ALA A 88 6.89 -5.42 -10.58
C ALA A 88 7.04 -4.41 -11.73
N VAL A 89 7.94 -3.42 -11.60
CA VAL A 89 8.22 -2.44 -12.68
C VAL A 89 8.84 -3.11 -13.91
N ILE A 90 9.73 -4.08 -13.71
CA ILE A 90 10.34 -4.84 -14.82
C ILE A 90 9.27 -5.67 -15.54
N LEU A 91 8.47 -6.45 -14.80
CA LEU A 91 7.37 -7.25 -15.36
C LEU A 91 6.34 -6.36 -16.06
N PHE A 92 5.94 -5.27 -15.41
CA PHE A 92 5.07 -4.25 -15.99
C PHE A 92 5.66 -3.81 -17.33
N SER A 93 6.89 -3.27 -17.35
CA SER A 93 7.54 -2.77 -18.57
C SER A 93 7.67 -3.79 -19.70
N PHE A 94 7.81 -5.08 -19.38
CA PHE A 94 7.81 -6.15 -20.36
C PHE A 94 6.39 -6.46 -20.87
N THR A 95 5.39 -6.34 -20.01
CA THR A 95 3.98 -6.58 -20.32
C THR A 95 3.25 -5.43 -21.04
N PHE A 96 3.60 -4.16 -20.82
CA PHE A 96 2.98 -3.06 -21.59
C PHE A 96 3.10 -3.20 -23.11
N PRO A 97 4.29 -3.45 -23.68
CA PRO A 97 4.46 -3.50 -25.12
C PRO A 97 3.75 -4.68 -25.78
N GLU A 98 3.60 -5.83 -25.11
CA GLU A 98 2.82 -6.97 -25.62
C GLU A 98 1.31 -6.66 -25.72
N THR A 99 0.77 -5.81 -24.83
CA THR A 99 -0.65 -5.42 -24.88
C THR A 99 -0.99 -4.47 -26.04
N LEU A 100 -0.01 -3.69 -26.53
CA LEU A 100 -0.24 -2.67 -27.55
C LEU A 100 -0.24 -3.23 -28.99
N GLY A 101 0.32 -4.44 -29.19
CA GLY A 101 0.49 -5.05 -30.52
C GLY A 101 -0.61 -6.01 -30.97
N THR A 102 -1.50 -6.45 -30.08
CA THR A 102 -2.45 -7.54 -30.39
C THR A 102 -3.90 -7.13 -30.12
N PRO A 103 -4.74 -6.93 -31.15
CA PRO A 103 -6.19 -6.78 -30.97
C PRO A 103 -6.82 -8.13 -30.59
N THR A 104 -6.95 -8.38 -29.29
CA THR A 104 -7.47 -9.64 -28.69
C THR A 104 -8.99 -9.76 -28.71
N HIS A 105 -9.68 -9.58 -29.86
CA HIS A 105 -11.12 -9.87 -29.88
C HIS A 105 -11.62 -10.38 -31.24
N LEU A 106 -11.16 -11.56 -31.64
CA LEU A 106 -11.86 -12.42 -32.60
C LEU A 106 -12.07 -13.81 -31.99
N ILE A 107 -12.81 -13.89 -30.88
CA ILE A 107 -13.46 -15.15 -30.51
C ILE A 107 -14.72 -15.27 -31.37
N THR A 108 -14.55 -15.80 -32.58
CA THR A 108 -15.67 -16.36 -33.36
C THR A 108 -16.01 -17.70 -32.72
N VAL A 109 -16.89 -17.69 -31.72
CA VAL A 109 -17.64 -18.90 -31.34
C VAL A 109 -18.66 -19.12 -32.45
N ARG A 110 -18.43 -20.16 -33.24
CA ARG A 110 -19.37 -20.64 -34.25
C ARG A 110 -20.48 -21.45 -33.59
#